data_AF-A0A8S3IWA7-F1
#
_entry.id   AF-A0A8S3IWA7-F1
#
_cell.length_a   1.000
_cell.length_b   1.000
_cell.length_c   1.000
_cell.angle_alpha   90.00
_cell.angle_beta   90.00
_cell.angle_gamma   90.00
#
_symmetry.space_group_name_H-M   'P 1'
#
loop_
_entity.id
_entity.type
_entity.pdbx_description
1 polymer ?
#
loop_
_entity_poly.entity_id
_entity_poly.type
_entity_poly.pdbx_seq_one_letter_code
_entity_poly.pdbx_strand_id
1 'polypeptide(L)'
;MFLKNLKWLKADVLKFTKMLRQNVLSANGNRSCDGLKLHVTDIYLEELAQVAGVVLKPKRLILLLSPFFNILKTSDNEVLVKHVYKNLFIQIIQFSDVGIDPEAEEEMEAIQAFGRQAIEEEMETNNENDEQEEIALQFDYKLLSAKLVKVAKVENCKQRNRKQIYELAR
;
A
#
# COMPACT_ATOMS: atom_id res chain seq x y z
N MET A 1 -6.80 -12.03 2.88
CA MET A 1 -8.09 -12.27 3.58
C MET A 1 -8.22 -11.55 4.92
N PHE A 2 -7.31 -11.71 5.90
CA PHE A 2 -7.48 -11.14 7.25
C PHE A 2 -7.83 -9.63 7.31
N LEU A 3 -7.05 -8.77 6.63
CA LEU A 3 -7.33 -7.32 6.61
C LEU A 3 -8.61 -6.95 5.84
N LYS A 4 -8.98 -7.75 4.83
CA LYS A 4 -10.25 -7.61 4.09
C LYS A 4 -11.44 -7.80 5.04
N ASN A 5 -11.40 -8.86 5.86
CA ASN A 5 -12.44 -9.16 6.84
C ASN A 5 -12.57 -8.06 7.91
N LEU A 6 -11.46 -7.40 8.25
CA LEU A 6 -11.43 -6.24 9.12
C LEU A 6 -11.71 -4.92 8.40
N LYS A 7 -12.27 -4.95 7.19
CA LYS A 7 -12.63 -3.77 6.38
C LYS A 7 -11.51 -2.73 6.29
N TRP A 8 -10.25 -3.19 6.25
CA TRP A 8 -9.07 -2.34 6.15
C TRP A 8 -8.98 -1.26 7.23
N LEU A 9 -9.43 -1.58 8.46
CA LEU A 9 -9.37 -0.65 9.60
C LEU A 9 -7.93 -0.12 9.81
N LYS A 10 -7.84 1.19 10.08
CA LYS A 10 -6.54 1.90 10.18
C LYS A 10 -5.60 1.24 11.18
N ALA A 11 -6.13 0.85 12.34
CA ALA A 11 -5.34 0.27 13.43
C ALA A 11 -4.68 -1.04 13.01
N ASP A 12 -5.42 -1.89 12.30
CA ASP A 12 -4.94 -3.22 11.91
C ASP A 12 -3.99 -3.15 10.73
N VAL A 13 -4.26 -2.26 9.77
CA VAL A 13 -3.29 -1.93 8.70
C VAL A 13 -1.98 -1.40 9.30
N LEU A 14 -2.03 -0.52 10.30
CA LEU A 14 -0.83 -0.02 10.98
C LEU A 14 -0.08 -1.12 11.74
N LYS A 15 -0.79 -2.03 12.42
CA LYS A 15 -0.17 -3.18 13.10
C LYS A 15 0.50 -4.11 12.10
N PHE A 16 -0.20 -4.45 11.02
CA PHE A 16 0.30 -5.31 9.95
C PHE A 16 1.55 -4.73 9.29
N THR A 17 1.51 -3.46 8.88
CA THR A 17 2.65 -2.79 8.24
C THR A 17 3.85 -2.63 9.17
N LYS A 18 3.60 -2.40 10.47
CA LYS A 18 4.66 -2.40 11.49
C LYS A 18 5.32 -3.78 11.57
N MET A 19 4.54 -4.86 11.58
CA MET A 19 5.03 -6.23 11.64
C MET A 19 5.83 -6.61 10.39
N LEU A 20 5.38 -6.23 9.18
CA LEU A 20 6.16 -6.40 7.95
C LEU A 20 7.51 -5.67 8.02
N ARG A 21 7.49 -4.39 8.41
CA ARG A 21 8.70 -3.55 8.52
C ARG A 21 9.71 -4.08 9.54
N GLN A 22 9.26 -4.75 10.60
CA GLN A 22 10.12 -5.28 11.65
C GLN A 22 10.69 -6.67 11.32
N ASN A 23 10.09 -7.38 10.35
CA ASN A 23 10.43 -8.75 10.00
C ASN A 23 10.77 -8.87 8.50
N VAL A 24 9.81 -9.38 7.71
CA VAL A 24 9.98 -9.76 6.29
C VAL A 24 10.52 -8.62 5.43
N LEU A 25 10.03 -7.40 5.62
CA LEU A 25 10.41 -6.20 4.88
C LEU A 25 11.25 -5.23 5.73
N SER A 26 12.15 -5.78 6.56
CA SER A 26 13.12 -4.99 7.28
C SER A 26 14.11 -4.32 6.33
N ALA A 27 14.28 -3.00 6.48
CA ALA A 27 15.15 -2.21 5.61
C ALA A 27 16.63 -2.54 5.79
N ASN A 28 17.02 -2.89 7.02
CA ASN A 28 18.39 -3.21 7.39
C ASN A 28 18.42 -4.45 8.29
N GLY A 29 19.54 -5.15 8.25
CA GLY A 29 19.78 -6.36 9.03
C GLY A 29 19.24 -7.64 8.39
N ASN A 30 19.37 -8.73 9.14
CA ASN A 30 19.25 -10.10 8.63
C ASN A 30 18.00 -10.81 9.14
N ARG A 31 16.92 -10.06 9.45
CA ARG A 31 15.63 -10.64 9.89
C ARG A 31 14.96 -11.49 8.80
N SER A 32 15.25 -11.18 7.54
CA SER A 32 14.90 -11.95 6.37
C SER A 32 16.04 -11.88 5.36
N CYS A 33 16.18 -12.90 4.53
CA CYS A 33 17.13 -12.88 3.42
C CYS A 33 16.66 -11.88 2.35
N ASP A 34 17.61 -11.33 1.60
CA ASP A 34 17.28 -10.32 0.58
C ASP A 34 16.42 -10.88 -0.55
N GLY A 35 16.62 -12.15 -0.93
CA GLY A 35 15.77 -12.82 -1.92
C GLY A 35 14.28 -12.80 -1.57
N LEU A 36 13.95 -12.97 -0.29
CA LEU A 36 12.56 -12.88 0.17
C LEU A 36 12.02 -11.45 0.07
N LYS A 37 12.82 -10.43 0.41
CA LYS A 37 12.41 -9.02 0.30
C LYS A 37 12.15 -8.63 -1.15
N LEU A 38 13.01 -9.07 -2.06
CA LEU A 38 12.88 -8.86 -3.50
C LEU A 38 11.60 -9.53 -4.02
N HIS A 39 11.42 -10.82 -3.72
CA HIS A 39 10.25 -11.56 -4.17
C HIS A 39 8.93 -10.98 -3.64
N VAL A 40 8.89 -10.62 -2.34
CA VAL A 40 7.70 -9.97 -1.77
C VAL A 40 7.41 -8.65 -2.46
N THR A 41 8.43 -7.89 -2.88
CA THR A 41 8.24 -6.65 -3.65
C THR A 41 7.60 -6.93 -5.00
N ASP A 42 8.04 -7.98 -5.69
CA ASP A 42 7.57 -8.32 -7.05
C ASP A 42 6.09 -8.70 -7.08
N ILE A 43 5.61 -9.43 -6.07
CA ILE A 43 4.22 -9.90 -6.01
C ILE A 43 3.29 -8.96 -5.22
N TYR A 44 3.83 -7.94 -4.54
CA TYR A 44 3.05 -7.20 -3.52
C TYR A 44 1.79 -6.54 -4.07
N LEU A 45 1.91 -5.87 -5.22
CA LEU A 45 0.79 -5.13 -5.81
C LEU A 45 -0.24 -6.08 -6.42
N GLU A 46 0.19 -7.19 -7.03
CA GLU A 46 -0.69 -8.22 -7.59
C GLU A 46 -1.51 -8.90 -6.49
N GLU A 47 -0.86 -9.32 -5.41
CA GLU A 47 -1.55 -9.94 -4.27
C GLU A 47 -2.50 -8.95 -3.58
N LEU A 48 -2.11 -7.68 -3.49
CA LEU A 48 -2.97 -6.66 -2.89
C LEU A 48 -4.17 -6.34 -3.78
N ALA A 49 -3.98 -6.30 -5.10
CA ALA A 49 -5.03 -6.15 -6.10
C ALA A 49 -6.03 -7.31 -5.99
N GLN A 50 -5.56 -8.56 -5.97
CA GLN A 50 -6.43 -9.73 -5.87
C GLN A 50 -7.25 -9.77 -4.57
N VAL A 51 -6.68 -9.34 -3.45
CA VAL A 51 -7.38 -9.39 -2.15
C VAL A 51 -8.27 -8.17 -1.93
N ALA A 52 -7.91 -7.02 -2.47
CA ALA A 52 -8.53 -5.74 -2.12
C ALA A 52 -9.21 -5.02 -3.29
N GLY A 53 -8.62 -5.07 -4.48
CA GLY A 53 -9.11 -4.38 -5.69
C GLY A 53 -9.48 -2.92 -5.43
N VAL A 54 -10.57 -2.50 -6.06
CA VAL A 54 -11.17 -1.16 -5.92
C VAL A 54 -11.65 -0.82 -4.51
N VAL A 55 -11.92 -1.82 -3.65
CA VAL A 55 -12.41 -1.60 -2.27
C VAL A 55 -11.36 -0.92 -1.38
N LEU A 56 -10.08 -0.96 -1.77
CA LEU A 56 -8.99 -0.37 -1.01
C LEU A 56 -8.82 1.13 -1.30
N LYS A 57 -9.32 1.98 -0.40
CA LYS A 57 -9.11 3.43 -0.49
C LYS A 57 -7.62 3.81 -0.64
N PRO A 58 -7.27 4.80 -1.48
CA PRO A 58 -5.87 5.24 -1.68
C PRO A 58 -5.14 5.62 -0.39
N LYS A 59 -5.82 6.25 0.57
CA LYS A 59 -5.24 6.58 1.89
C LYS A 59 -4.81 5.35 2.68
N ARG A 60 -5.47 4.20 2.51
CA ARG A 60 -5.09 2.93 3.15
C ARG A 60 -3.95 2.26 2.41
N LEU A 61 -3.97 2.29 1.08
CA LEU A 61 -2.85 1.84 0.26
C LEU A 61 -1.53 2.53 0.67
N ILE A 62 -1.53 3.86 0.85
CA ILE A 62 -0.34 4.60 1.30
C ILE A 62 0.19 4.11 2.66
N LEU A 63 -0.69 3.64 3.56
CA LEU A 63 -0.25 3.02 4.82
C LEU A 63 0.37 1.65 4.57
N LEU A 64 -0.25 0.83 3.72
CA LEU A 64 0.24 -0.49 3.33
C LEU A 64 1.63 -0.43 2.69
N LEU A 65 1.93 0.64 1.94
CA LEU A 65 3.24 0.89 1.34
C LEU A 65 4.31 1.37 2.36
N SER A 66 3.96 1.56 3.64
CA SER A 66 4.91 2.04 4.67
C SER A 66 6.21 1.24 4.80
N PRO A 67 6.26 -0.09 4.67
CA PRO A 67 7.51 -0.85 4.72
C PRO A 67 8.44 -0.47 3.55
N PHE A 68 7.89 -0.29 2.35
CA PHE A 68 8.66 0.05 1.16
C PHE A 68 9.19 1.49 1.19
N PHE A 69 8.39 2.45 1.70
CA PHE A 69 8.91 3.78 2.00
C PHE A 69 10.09 3.73 2.98
N ASN A 70 10.02 2.84 3.97
CA ASN A 70 11.11 2.69 4.94
C ASN A 70 12.37 2.10 4.28
N ILE A 71 12.22 1.11 3.39
CA ILE A 71 13.31 0.56 2.59
C ILE A 71 13.94 1.67 1.74
N LEU A 72 13.16 2.38 0.93
CA LEU A 72 13.65 3.51 0.14
C LEU A 72 14.38 4.53 1.02
N LYS A 73 13.84 4.87 2.19
CA LYS A 73 14.44 5.90 3.05
C LYS A 73 15.76 5.47 3.70
N THR A 74 15.83 4.24 4.22
CA THR A 74 16.86 3.84 5.21
C THR A 74 17.73 2.66 4.82
N SER A 75 17.40 1.90 3.77
CA SER A 75 18.13 0.68 3.44
C SER A 75 19.58 0.94 3.02
N ASP A 76 20.46 0.11 3.55
CA ASP A 76 21.88 0.01 3.23
C ASP A 76 22.11 -0.82 1.96
N ASN A 77 21.17 -1.70 1.61
CA ASN A 77 21.22 -2.52 0.42
C ASN A 77 20.70 -1.74 -0.81
N GLU A 78 21.62 -1.37 -1.70
CA GLU A 78 21.29 -0.61 -2.93
C GLU A 78 20.50 -1.43 -3.96
N VAL A 79 20.74 -2.74 -4.03
CA VAL A 79 20.00 -3.63 -4.92
C VAL A 79 18.54 -3.62 -4.52
N LEU A 80 18.27 -3.77 -3.22
CA LEU A 80 16.91 -3.74 -2.68
C LEU A 80 16.24 -2.38 -2.91
N VAL A 81 16.93 -1.26 -2.67
CA VAL A 81 16.37 0.08 -2.92
C VAL A 81 15.99 0.26 -4.39
N LYS A 82 16.90 -0.10 -5.32
CA LYS A 82 16.64 -0.02 -6.77
C LYS A 82 15.49 -0.94 -7.19
N HIS A 83 15.38 -2.12 -6.59
CA HIS A 83 14.31 -3.06 -6.86
C HIS A 83 12.95 -2.52 -6.42
N VAL A 84 12.85 -2.01 -5.20
CA VAL A 84 11.62 -1.37 -4.67
C VAL A 84 11.24 -0.13 -5.47
N TYR A 85 12.23 0.68 -5.87
CA TYR A 85 12.01 1.83 -6.74
C TYR A 85 11.33 1.39 -8.05
N LYS A 86 11.93 0.41 -8.76
CA LYS A 86 11.52 0.03 -10.11
C LYS A 86 10.25 -0.83 -10.14
N ASN A 87 10.19 -1.85 -9.30
CA ASN A 87 9.15 -2.89 -9.39
C ASN A 87 7.92 -2.58 -8.54
N LEU A 88 7.94 -1.51 -7.76
CA LEU A 88 6.79 -1.11 -6.96
C LEU A 88 6.42 0.35 -7.20
N PHE A 89 7.32 1.31 -6.95
CA PHE A 89 6.92 2.72 -7.06
C PHE A 89 6.72 3.21 -8.49
N ILE A 90 7.58 2.81 -9.44
CA ILE A 90 7.36 3.16 -10.86
C ILE A 90 6.07 2.54 -11.39
N GLN A 91 5.75 1.29 -11.04
CA GLN A 91 4.49 0.66 -11.42
C GLN A 91 3.29 1.44 -10.90
N ILE A 92 3.29 1.81 -9.61
CA ILE A 92 2.21 2.61 -9.01
C ILE A 92 2.03 3.93 -9.76
N ILE A 93 3.12 4.63 -10.09
CA ILE A 93 3.06 5.92 -10.80
C ILE A 93 2.45 5.73 -12.19
N GLN A 94 2.88 4.69 -12.91
CA GLN A 94 2.33 4.37 -14.23
C GLN A 94 0.83 4.06 -14.20
N PHE A 95 0.34 3.41 -13.14
CA PHE A 95 -1.10 3.12 -12.99
C PHE A 95 -1.91 4.30 -12.42
N SER A 96 -1.27 5.24 -11.71
CA SER A 96 -1.96 6.39 -11.11
C SER A 96 -2.45 7.44 -12.10
N ASP A 97 -1.88 7.47 -13.32
CA ASP A 97 -2.39 8.33 -14.40
C ASP A 97 -3.67 7.75 -15.05
N VAL A 98 -4.06 6.51 -14.70
CA VAL A 98 -5.18 5.78 -15.31
C VAL A 98 -6.34 5.52 -14.33
N GLY A 99 -6.14 5.68 -13.01
CA GLY A 99 -6.95 4.96 -11.99
C GLY A 99 -7.67 5.77 -10.92
N ILE A 100 -8.16 6.99 -11.20
CA ILE A 100 -9.09 7.67 -10.28
C ILE A 100 -10.50 7.59 -10.87
N ASP A 101 -11.28 6.62 -10.41
CA ASP A 101 -12.72 6.60 -10.60
C ASP A 101 -13.38 7.37 -9.44
N PRO A 102 -13.99 8.55 -9.70
CA PRO A 102 -14.65 9.35 -8.68
C PRO A 102 -15.86 8.68 -8.03
N GLU A 103 -16.48 7.69 -8.69
CA GLU A 103 -17.73 7.05 -8.22
C GLU A 103 -17.48 6.15 -6.99
N ALA A 104 -16.31 5.50 -6.92
CA ALA A 104 -15.93 4.62 -5.82
C ALA A 104 -15.68 5.35 -4.48
N GLU A 105 -15.32 6.65 -4.51
CA GLU A 105 -15.10 7.44 -3.29
C GLU A 105 -16.45 7.80 -2.61
N GLU A 106 -17.49 8.07 -3.41
CA GLU A 106 -18.83 8.45 -2.93
C GLU A 106 -19.59 7.28 -2.30
N GLU A 107 -19.58 6.10 -2.93
CA GLU A 107 -20.31 4.91 -2.43
C GLU A 107 -19.82 4.47 -1.04
N MET A 108 -18.51 4.51 -0.79
CA MET A 108 -17.96 4.10 0.51
C MET A 108 -18.12 5.15 1.61
N GLU A 109 -18.25 6.44 1.28
CA GLU A 109 -18.60 7.48 2.27
C GLU A 109 -20.07 7.35 2.70
N ALA A 110 -20.98 7.03 1.78
CA ALA A 110 -22.38 6.74 2.10
C ALA A 110 -22.52 5.56 3.08
N ILE A 111 -21.75 4.48 2.88
CA ILE A 111 -21.73 3.32 3.80
C ILE A 111 -21.22 3.72 5.20
N GLN A 112 -20.25 4.64 5.28
CA GLN A 112 -19.71 5.11 6.57
C GLN A 112 -20.64 6.10 7.30
N ALA A 113 -21.46 6.85 6.56
CA ALA A 113 -22.45 7.76 7.11
C ALA A 113 -23.63 7.00 7.77
N PHE A 114 -24.00 5.83 7.22
CA PHE A 114 -25.05 4.98 7.79
C PHE A 114 -24.57 4.04 8.92
N GLY A 115 -23.30 3.61 8.91
CA GLY A 115 -22.80 2.53 9.76
C GLY A 115 -22.37 2.90 11.20
N ARG A 116 -23.02 3.86 11.87
CA ARG A 116 -22.70 4.17 13.29
C ARG A 116 -23.82 3.90 14.30
N GLN A 117 -24.97 3.39 13.86
CA GLN A 117 -26.07 2.94 14.74
C GLN A 117 -26.84 1.76 14.10
N ALA A 118 -26.32 0.53 14.22
CA ALA A 118 -27.07 -0.75 14.22
C ALA A 118 -26.05 -1.91 14.16
N ILE A 119 -25.83 -2.63 15.26
CA ILE A 119 -26.46 -3.92 15.64
C ILE A 119 -25.52 -5.09 15.33
N GLU A 120 -25.04 -5.71 16.41
CA GLU A 120 -24.72 -7.13 16.48
C GLU A 120 -25.95 -7.92 16.05
N GLU A 121 -25.88 -8.64 14.92
CA GLU A 121 -26.51 -9.93 14.63
C GLU A 121 -26.65 -10.10 13.11
N GLU A 122 -26.15 -11.24 12.65
CA GLU A 122 -26.41 -11.93 11.38
C GLU A 122 -26.27 -11.15 10.05
N MET A 123 -25.39 -11.66 9.19
CA MET A 123 -25.78 -12.06 7.82
C MET A 123 -24.64 -12.85 7.19
N GLU A 124 -24.78 -14.18 7.19
CA GLU A 124 -24.36 -14.96 6.04
C GLU A 124 -25.15 -14.44 4.84
N THR A 125 -24.48 -13.73 3.94
CA THR A 125 -24.95 -13.56 2.57
C THR A 125 -23.90 -14.14 1.64
N ASN A 126 -24.12 -15.40 1.29
CA ASN A 126 -23.67 -15.94 0.01
C ASN A 126 -24.28 -15.04 -1.09
N ASN A 127 -23.48 -14.13 -1.62
CA ASN A 127 -23.74 -13.53 -2.92
C ASN A 127 -22.73 -14.14 -3.90
N GLU A 128 -23.15 -15.23 -4.52
CA GLU A 128 -22.66 -15.67 -5.82
C GLU A 128 -23.14 -14.63 -6.86
N ASN A 129 -22.42 -13.51 -6.96
CA ASN A 129 -22.45 -12.66 -8.14
C ASN A 129 -21.01 -12.50 -8.60
N ASP A 130 -20.61 -13.34 -9.56
CA ASP A 130 -19.39 -13.18 -10.38
C ASP A 130 -19.53 -11.96 -11.31
N GLU A 131 -19.84 -10.79 -10.76
CA GLU A 131 -19.31 -9.56 -11.32
C GLU A 131 -17.84 -9.58 -10.91
N GLN A 132 -16.94 -9.77 -11.87
CA GLN A 132 -15.51 -9.63 -11.64
C GLN A 132 -15.28 -8.20 -11.14
N GLU A 133 -15.35 -8.01 -9.82
CA GLU A 133 -14.95 -6.78 -9.15
C GLU A 133 -13.63 -6.38 -9.77
N GLU A 134 -13.58 -5.18 -10.34
CA GLU A 134 -12.39 -4.72 -11.02
C GLU A 134 -11.21 -4.87 -10.06
N ILE A 135 -10.30 -5.79 -10.42
CA ILE A 135 -9.18 -6.20 -9.53
C ILE A 135 -8.16 -5.05 -9.42
N ALA A 136 -8.36 -3.95 -10.15
CA ALA A 136 -7.48 -2.81 -10.17
C ALA A 136 -7.43 -2.08 -8.83
N LEU A 137 -6.21 -1.81 -8.35
CA LEU A 137 -5.99 -0.91 -7.23
C LEU A 137 -6.17 0.54 -7.69
N GLN A 138 -6.82 1.34 -6.86
CA GLN A 138 -6.91 2.78 -7.07
C GLN A 138 -5.67 3.49 -6.55
N PHE A 139 -5.00 4.24 -7.42
CA PHE A 139 -3.78 4.96 -7.10
C PHE A 139 -3.97 6.47 -7.21
N ASP A 140 -3.69 7.18 -6.12
CA ASP A 140 -3.67 8.65 -6.08
C ASP A 140 -2.21 9.13 -6.13
N TYR A 141 -1.77 9.59 -7.32
CA TYR A 141 -0.41 10.11 -7.50
C TYR A 141 -0.13 11.33 -6.61
N LYS A 142 -1.11 12.20 -6.40
CA LYS A 142 -0.95 13.41 -5.59
C LYS A 142 -0.70 13.05 -4.13
N LEU A 143 -1.42 12.06 -3.60
CA LEU A 143 -1.20 11.57 -2.26
C LEU A 143 0.15 10.84 -2.13
N LEU A 144 0.52 10.05 -3.13
CA LEU A 144 1.80 9.33 -3.19
C LEU A 144 2.99 10.30 -3.24
N SER A 145 2.98 11.26 -4.16
CA SER A 145 4.05 12.25 -4.34
C SER A 145 4.23 13.11 -3.09
N ALA A 146 3.13 13.58 -2.49
CA ALA A 146 3.18 14.29 -1.21
C ALA A 146 3.83 13.43 -0.10
N LYS A 147 3.52 12.13 -0.07
CA LYS A 147 4.13 11.19 0.89
C LYS A 147 5.62 10.99 0.62
N LEU A 148 6.03 10.80 -0.64
CA LEU A 148 7.44 10.64 -1.04
C LEU A 148 8.27 11.87 -0.66
N VAL A 149 7.78 13.08 -0.94
CA VAL A 149 8.44 14.33 -0.52
C VAL A 149 8.60 14.38 1.00
N LYS A 150 7.55 14.03 1.76
CA LYS A 150 7.62 13.99 3.22
C LYS A 150 8.67 12.99 3.71
N VAL A 151 8.78 11.82 3.06
CA VAL A 151 9.79 10.79 3.39
C VAL A 151 11.22 11.29 3.11
N ALA A 152 11.43 11.95 1.97
CA ALA A 152 12.74 12.48 1.58
C ALA A 152 13.25 13.60 2.50
N LYS A 153 12.34 14.39 3.07
CA LYS A 153 12.66 15.51 3.98
C LYS A 153 13.08 15.08 5.39
N VAL A 154 12.80 13.85 5.81
CA VAL A 154 13.16 13.39 7.16
C VAL A 154 14.68 13.26 7.29
N GLU A 155 15.24 13.71 8.42
CA GLU A 155 16.68 13.70 8.68
C GLU A 155 17.33 12.32 8.53
N ASN A 156 16.61 11.25 8.89
CA ASN A 156 17.09 9.87 8.75
C ASN A 156 16.98 9.28 7.34
N CYS A 157 16.62 10.07 6.34
CA CYS A 157 16.70 9.65 4.94
C CYS A 157 18.15 9.69 4.46
N LYS A 158 18.68 8.53 4.04
CA LYS A 158 20.03 8.43 3.49
C LYS A 158 20.19 9.36 2.28
N GLN A 159 21.32 10.06 2.22
CA GLN A 159 21.58 11.07 1.19
C GLN A 159 21.45 10.49 -0.24
N ARG A 160 22.04 9.32 -0.49
CA ARG A 160 21.97 8.66 -1.80
C ARG A 160 20.53 8.27 -2.19
N ASN A 161 19.73 7.84 -1.22
CA ASN A 161 18.35 7.42 -1.47
C ASN A 161 17.42 8.62 -1.67
N ARG A 162 17.72 9.75 -1.02
CA ARG A 162 16.95 11.00 -1.11
C ARG A 162 16.78 11.47 -2.55
N LYS A 163 17.84 11.37 -3.37
CA LYS A 163 17.80 11.73 -4.79
C LYS A 163 16.75 10.92 -5.55
N GLN A 164 16.78 9.59 -5.40
CA GLN A 164 15.83 8.69 -6.06
C GLN A 164 14.39 8.95 -5.60
N ILE A 165 14.17 9.23 -4.32
CA ILE A 165 12.81 9.53 -3.82
C ILE A 165 12.26 10.82 -4.44
N TYR A 166 13.09 11.85 -4.66
CA TYR A 166 12.65 13.05 -5.36
C TYR A 166 12.36 12.83 -6.84
N GLU A 167 13.07 11.90 -7.49
CA GLU A 167 12.78 11.51 -8.88
C GLU A 167 11.40 10.86 -9.03
N LEU A 168 10.95 10.10 -8.03
CA LEU A 168 9.59 9.51 -7.99
C LEU A 168 8.47 10.51 -7.70
N ALA A 169 8.79 11.68 -7.15
CA ALA A 169 7.82 12.67 -6.69
C ALA A 169 7.70 13.88 -7.62
N ARG A 170 8.24 13.76 -8.83
CA ARG A 170 8.30 14.82 -9.84
C ARG A 170 7.13 14.71 -10.81
#